data_AF-A0A844D7F8-F1
#
_entry.id   AF-A0A844D7F8-F1
#
_cell.length_a   1.000
_cell.length_b   1.000
_cell.length_c   1.000
_cell.angle_alpha   90.00
_cell.angle_beta   90.00
_cell.angle_gamma   90.00
#
_symmetry.space_group_name_H-M   'P 1'
#
loop_
_entity.id
_entity.type
_entity.pdbx_description
1 polymer ?
#
loop_
_entity_poly.entity_id
_entity_poly.type
_entity_poly.pdbx_seq_one_letter_code
_entity_poly.pdbx_strand_id
1 'polypeptide(L)'
;METTALSAALGTDMVLGIPLFDEAHAALAEQINLLLSGPDEQFGEHLAGLVECLEVDFRLEEQLMEAIDYPATRSHREQHARVLATLHGLAPGDIENGRKVAAMILPWFHAHLATADTALAIALQVAGRAHGTAAGQEVPAAVN
;
A
#
# COMPACT_ATOMS: atom_id res chain seq x y z
N MET A 1 -30.49 -4.21 -2.44
CA MET A 1 -30.17 -3.80 -1.05
C MET A 1 -28.90 -4.49 -0.51
N GLU A 2 -28.08 -5.15 -1.34
CA GLU A 2 -26.80 -5.75 -0.91
C GLU A 2 -25.58 -4.86 -1.15
N THR A 3 -25.64 -3.89 -2.07
CA THR A 3 -24.50 -3.04 -2.45
C THR A 3 -24.05 -2.08 -1.34
N THR A 4 -24.96 -1.69 -0.44
CA THR A 4 -24.68 -0.71 0.63
C THR A 4 -23.97 -1.35 1.83
N ALA A 5 -24.11 -2.67 2.03
CA ALA A 5 -23.46 -3.38 3.13
C ALA A 5 -21.97 -3.62 2.88
N LEU A 6 -21.57 -3.86 1.63
CA LEU A 6 -20.16 -4.06 1.25
C LEU A 6 -19.35 -2.76 1.40
N SER A 7 -19.96 -1.61 1.07
CA SER A 7 -19.34 -0.29 1.21
C SER A 7 -19.09 0.12 2.67
N ALA A 8 -19.88 -0.39 3.62
CA ALA A 8 -19.73 -0.06 5.04
C ALA A 8 -18.70 -0.96 5.75
N ALA A 9 -18.49 -2.19 5.29
CA ALA A 9 -17.50 -3.11 5.86
C ALA A 9 -16.05 -2.70 5.52
N LEU A 10 -15.84 -1.99 4.41
CA LEU A 10 -14.53 -1.48 3.97
C LEU A 10 -14.03 -0.29 4.81
N GLY A 11 -14.90 0.39 5.57
CA GLY A 11 -14.62 1.70 6.15
C GLY A 11 -13.88 1.74 7.50
N THR A 12 -13.73 0.61 8.20
CA THR A 12 -13.14 0.59 9.56
C THR A 12 -11.85 -0.21 9.70
N ASP A 13 -11.52 -1.08 8.73
CA ASP A 13 -10.37 -2.00 8.80
C ASP A 13 -9.14 -1.47 8.02
N MET A 14 -9.22 -0.27 7.46
CA MET A 14 -8.22 0.32 6.54
C MET A 14 -7.57 1.61 7.06
N VAL A 15 -7.83 1.97 8.32
CA VAL A 15 -7.30 3.20 8.94
C VAL A 15 -6.14 2.82 9.86
N LEU A 16 -4.91 3.10 9.41
CA LEU A 16 -3.71 2.89 10.24
C LEU A 16 -3.37 4.12 11.10
N GLY A 17 -4.09 5.23 10.93
CA GLY A 17 -3.81 6.49 11.61
C GLY A 17 -2.56 7.19 11.05
N ILE A 18 -2.12 6.79 9.85
CA ILE A 18 -1.12 7.48 9.06
C ILE A 18 -1.81 7.90 7.75
N PRO A 19 -2.14 9.20 7.58
CA PRO A 19 -2.95 9.69 6.45
C PRO A 19 -2.44 9.29 5.06
N LEU A 20 -1.12 9.13 4.91
CA LEU A 20 -0.48 8.71 3.67
C LEU A 20 -0.96 7.32 3.19
N PHE A 21 -1.12 6.38 4.12
CA PHE A 21 -1.54 5.02 3.79
C PHE A 21 -3.06 5.00 3.53
N ASP A 22 -3.85 5.65 4.39
CA ASP A 22 -5.31 5.67 4.27
C ASP A 22 -5.80 6.27 2.92
N GLU A 23 -5.12 7.29 2.40
CA GLU A 23 -5.41 7.89 1.08
C GLU A 23 -5.03 6.96 -0.09
N ALA A 24 -3.86 6.31 -0.03
CA ALA A 24 -3.43 5.34 -1.02
C ALA A 24 -4.39 4.13 -1.10
N HIS A 25 -4.97 3.72 0.04
CA HIS A 25 -5.91 2.60 0.11
C HIS A 25 -7.23 2.88 -0.59
N ALA A 26 -7.80 4.06 -0.37
CA ALA A 26 -9.04 4.47 -1.02
C ALA A 26 -8.85 4.56 -2.54
N ALA A 27 -7.70 5.10 -2.97
CA ALA A 27 -7.34 5.17 -4.38
C ALA A 27 -7.20 3.77 -5.01
N LEU A 28 -6.53 2.82 -4.34
CA LEU A 28 -6.36 1.47 -4.85
C LEU A 28 -7.68 0.69 -4.93
N ALA A 29 -8.53 0.79 -3.91
CA ALA A 29 -9.84 0.15 -3.91
C ALA A 29 -10.73 0.66 -5.06
N GLU A 30 -10.68 1.96 -5.35
CA GLU A 30 -11.39 2.56 -6.47
C GLU A 30 -10.86 2.04 -7.82
N GLN A 31 -9.53 1.98 -8.01
CA GLN A 31 -8.94 1.44 -9.24
C GLN A 31 -9.33 -0.03 -9.47
N ILE A 32 -9.33 -0.85 -8.42
CA ILE A 32 -9.78 -2.25 -8.51
C ILE A 32 -11.28 -2.30 -8.87
N ASN A 33 -12.11 -1.45 -8.28
CA ASN A 33 -13.55 -1.39 -8.61
C ASN A 33 -13.80 -1.01 -10.08
N LEU A 34 -13.08 -0.01 -10.59
CA LEU A 34 -13.13 0.39 -12.01
C LEU A 34 -12.73 -0.78 -12.91
N LEU A 35 -11.70 -1.53 -12.54
CA LEU A 35 -11.23 -2.67 -13.31
C LEU A 35 -12.18 -3.88 -13.23
N LEU A 36 -12.91 -4.07 -12.13
CA LEU A 36 -13.86 -5.16 -11.97
C LEU A 36 -15.23 -4.88 -12.57
N SER A 37 -15.67 -3.62 -12.57
CA SER A 37 -17.04 -3.23 -12.98
C SER A 37 -17.10 -2.40 -14.26
N GLY A 38 -15.97 -1.87 -14.71
CA GLY A 38 -15.89 -1.04 -15.92
C GLY A 38 -16.08 -1.86 -17.21
N PRO A 39 -16.36 -1.18 -18.34
CA PRO A 39 -16.57 -1.84 -19.63
C PRO A 39 -15.28 -2.50 -20.16
N ASP A 40 -15.45 -3.56 -20.95
CA ASP A 40 -14.34 -4.37 -21.47
C ASP A 40 -13.38 -3.56 -22.36
N GLU A 41 -13.89 -2.58 -23.10
CA GLU A 41 -13.09 -1.71 -23.96
C GLU A 41 -12.10 -0.83 -23.18
N GLN A 42 -12.39 -0.57 -21.90
CA GLN A 42 -11.55 0.23 -21.00
C GLN A 42 -10.66 -0.65 -20.10
N PHE A 43 -10.79 -1.97 -20.18
CA PHE A 43 -10.06 -2.87 -19.28
C PHE A 43 -8.54 -2.65 -19.32
N GLY A 44 -7.97 -2.54 -20.52
CA GLY A 44 -6.53 -2.34 -20.69
C GLY A 44 -6.03 -1.01 -20.11
N GLU A 45 -6.82 0.06 -20.25
CA GLU A 45 -6.51 1.38 -19.69
C GLU A 45 -6.53 1.34 -18.16
N HIS A 46 -7.59 0.78 -17.58
CA HIS A 46 -7.70 0.64 -16.12
C HIS A 46 -6.61 -0.28 -15.56
N LEU A 47 -6.21 -1.33 -16.28
CA LEU A 47 -5.14 -2.23 -15.83
C LEU A 47 -3.79 -1.50 -15.79
N ALA A 48 -3.50 -0.70 -16.82
CA ALA A 48 -2.30 0.11 -16.84
C ALA A 48 -2.29 1.13 -15.70
N GLY A 49 -3.43 1.79 -15.43
CA GLY A 49 -3.56 2.73 -14.31
C GLY A 49 -3.35 2.07 -12.94
N LEU A 50 -3.89 0.88 -12.73
CA LEU A 50 -3.68 0.11 -11.50
C LEU A 50 -2.20 -0.24 -11.29
N VAL A 51 -1.53 -0.72 -12.35
CA VAL A 51 -0.10 -1.07 -12.32
C VAL A 51 0.75 0.17 -12.00
N GLU A 52 0.49 1.29 -12.68
CA GLU A 52 1.22 2.54 -12.44
C GLU A 52 1.07 3.02 -10.99
N CYS A 53 -0.16 2.98 -10.45
CA CYS A 53 -0.44 3.34 -9.06
C CYS A 53 0.40 2.49 -8.08
N LEU A 54 0.31 1.15 -8.21
CA LEU A 54 1.04 0.24 -7.34
C LEU A 54 2.55 0.41 -7.44
N GLU A 55 3.08 0.62 -8.65
CA GLU A 55 4.51 0.85 -8.82
C GLU A 55 4.99 2.14 -8.16
N VAL A 56 4.19 3.21 -8.19
CA VAL A 56 4.51 4.48 -7.51
C VAL A 56 4.51 4.28 -6.00
N ASP A 57 3.47 3.66 -5.46
CA ASP A 57 3.32 3.42 -4.02
C ASP A 57 4.43 2.52 -3.47
N PHE A 58 4.68 1.38 -4.12
CA PHE A 58 5.75 0.46 -3.72
C PHE A 58 7.13 1.13 -3.78
N ARG A 59 7.42 1.93 -4.82
CA ARG A 59 8.70 2.66 -4.88
C ARG A 59 8.87 3.64 -3.73
N LEU A 60 7.80 4.31 -3.30
CA LEU A 60 7.85 5.24 -2.17
C LEU A 60 8.13 4.48 -0.86
N GLU A 61 7.38 3.41 -0.59
CA GLU A 61 7.59 2.58 0.61
C GLU A 61 8.98 1.96 0.64
N GLU A 62 9.46 1.49 -0.49
CA GLU A 62 10.80 0.93 -0.63
C GLU A 62 11.90 1.94 -0.32
N GLN A 63 11.74 3.20 -0.74
CA GLN A 63 12.65 4.29 -0.38
C GLN A 63 12.61 4.62 1.12
N LEU A 64 11.41 4.61 1.71
CA LEU A 64 11.22 4.81 3.15
C LEU A 64 11.88 3.69 3.96
N MET A 65 11.74 2.43 3.52
CA MET A 65 12.40 1.27 4.12
C MET A 65 13.92 1.41 4.09
N GLU A 66 14.49 1.84 2.96
CA GLU A 66 15.93 2.09 2.84
C GLU A 66 16.41 3.22 3.76
N ALA A 67 15.64 4.32 3.85
CA ALA A 67 16.02 5.48 4.64
C ALA A 67 16.14 5.21 6.15
N ILE A 68 15.47 4.18 6.66
CA ILE A 68 15.49 3.80 8.09
C ILE A 68 16.20 2.47 8.36
N ASP A 69 16.94 1.93 7.38
CA ASP A 69 17.57 0.61 7.46
C ASP A 69 16.58 -0.50 7.92
N TYR A 70 15.38 -0.52 7.33
CA TYR A 70 14.29 -1.38 7.78
C TYR A 70 14.67 -2.88 7.73
N PRO A 71 14.56 -3.64 8.83
CA PRO A 71 15.06 -5.02 8.88
C PRO A 71 14.36 -5.99 7.91
N ALA A 72 13.10 -5.73 7.55
CA ALA A 72 12.29 -6.62 6.72
C ALA A 72 12.16 -6.16 5.25
N THR A 73 13.02 -5.24 4.79
CA THR A 73 13.00 -4.68 3.42
C THR A 73 12.93 -5.76 2.35
N ARG A 74 13.76 -6.80 2.46
CA ARG A 74 13.80 -7.87 1.46
C ARG A 74 12.45 -8.60 1.33
N SER A 75 11.88 -9.06 2.45
CA SER A 75 10.61 -9.79 2.42
C SER A 75 9.44 -8.91 2.00
N HIS A 76 9.52 -7.61 2.28
CA HIS A 76 8.51 -6.64 1.86
C HIS A 76 8.55 -6.48 0.33
N ARG A 77 9.72 -6.17 -0.24
CA ARG A 77 9.95 -6.07 -1.69
C ARG A 77 9.55 -7.32 -2.46
N GLU A 78 9.83 -8.50 -1.91
CA GLU A 78 9.45 -9.77 -2.55
C GLU A 78 7.92 -9.92 -2.67
N GLN A 79 7.14 -9.33 -1.76
CA GLN A 79 5.68 -9.33 -1.87
C GLN A 79 5.20 -8.35 -2.94
N HIS A 80 5.71 -7.12 -2.95
CA HIS A 80 5.47 -6.11 -3.99
C HIS A 80 5.76 -6.66 -5.39
N ALA A 81 6.95 -7.24 -5.57
CA ALA A 81 7.41 -7.79 -6.85
C ALA A 81 6.51 -8.92 -7.37
N ARG A 82 5.94 -9.76 -6.49
CA ARG A 82 5.02 -10.84 -6.91
C ARG A 82 3.71 -10.29 -7.46
N VAL A 83 3.17 -9.23 -6.86
CA VAL A 83 1.95 -8.59 -7.35
C VAL A 83 2.20 -7.95 -8.71
N LEU A 84 3.26 -7.15 -8.83
CA LEU A 84 3.63 -6.52 -10.10
C LEU A 84 3.92 -7.54 -11.19
N ALA A 85 4.67 -8.62 -10.90
CA ALA A 85 4.93 -9.68 -11.86
C ALA A 85 3.64 -10.39 -12.33
N THR A 86 2.68 -10.58 -11.42
CA THR A 86 1.38 -11.18 -11.76
C THR A 86 0.58 -10.28 -12.68
N LEU A 87 0.55 -8.97 -12.41
CA LEU A 87 -0.15 -7.98 -13.22
C LEU A 87 0.48 -7.81 -14.61
N HIS A 88 1.80 -7.63 -14.67
CA HIS A 88 2.56 -7.51 -15.93
C HIS A 88 2.53 -8.80 -16.77
N GLY A 89 2.29 -9.95 -16.14
CA GLY A 89 2.18 -11.25 -16.80
C GLY A 89 0.81 -11.53 -17.44
N LEU A 90 -0.17 -10.65 -17.27
CA LEU A 90 -1.49 -10.83 -17.88
C LEU A 90 -1.41 -10.74 -19.41
N ALA A 91 -2.04 -11.71 -20.09
CA ALA A 91 -2.10 -11.72 -21.54
C ALA A 91 -2.96 -10.55 -22.06
N PRO A 92 -2.48 -9.74 -23.02
CA PRO A 92 -3.29 -8.69 -23.62
C PRO A 92 -4.59 -9.24 -24.21
N GLY A 93 -5.72 -8.63 -23.86
CA GLY A 93 -7.05 -9.01 -24.34
C GLY A 93 -7.70 -10.18 -23.59
N ASP A 94 -7.02 -10.83 -22.64
CA ASP A 94 -7.63 -11.83 -21.76
C ASP A 94 -8.32 -11.17 -20.55
N ILE A 95 -9.44 -10.50 -20.84
CA ILE A 95 -10.18 -9.69 -19.87
C ILE A 95 -10.73 -10.55 -18.73
N GLU A 96 -11.23 -11.75 -19.03
CA GLU A 96 -11.80 -12.64 -18.01
C GLU A 96 -10.74 -13.04 -16.98
N ASN A 97 -9.57 -13.48 -17.43
CA ASN A 97 -8.47 -13.81 -16.54
C ASN A 97 -7.95 -12.57 -15.80
N GLY A 98 -7.84 -11.44 -16.50
CA GLY A 98 -7.42 -10.18 -15.91
C GLY A 98 -8.31 -9.74 -14.74
N ARG A 99 -9.64 -9.82 -14.88
CA ARG A 99 -10.58 -9.53 -13.78
C ARG A 99 -10.46 -10.53 -12.64
N LYS A 100 -10.25 -11.82 -12.93
CA LYS A 100 -10.02 -12.84 -11.88
C LYS A 100 -8.76 -12.53 -11.06
N VAL A 101 -7.67 -12.17 -11.72
CA VAL A 101 -6.42 -11.78 -11.06
C VAL A 101 -6.63 -10.53 -10.22
N ALA A 102 -7.26 -9.49 -10.78
CA ALA A 102 -7.50 -8.25 -10.06
C ALA A 102 -8.38 -8.42 -8.82
N ALA A 103 -9.39 -9.31 -8.88
CA ALA A 103 -10.22 -9.62 -7.73
C ALA A 103 -9.44 -10.24 -6.55
N MET A 104 -8.28 -10.87 -6.83
CA MET A 104 -7.41 -11.41 -5.78
C MET A 104 -6.48 -10.37 -5.16
N ILE A 105 -6.29 -9.21 -5.82
CA ILE A 105 -5.40 -8.15 -5.32
C ILE A 105 -6.00 -7.51 -4.07
N LEU A 106 -7.30 -7.27 -4.03
CA LEU A 106 -7.93 -6.61 -2.88
C LEU A 106 -7.77 -7.41 -1.57
N PRO A 107 -8.06 -8.73 -1.51
CA PRO A 107 -7.76 -9.54 -0.33
C PRO A 107 -6.27 -9.58 0.04
N TRP A 108 -5.38 -9.66 -0.95
CA TRP A 108 -3.94 -9.62 -0.70
C TRP A 108 -3.53 -8.28 -0.08
N PHE A 109 -4.05 -7.18 -0.62
CA PHE A 109 -3.75 -5.83 -0.18
C PHE A 109 -4.20 -5.61 1.26
N HIS A 110 -5.40 -6.06 1.63
CA HIS A 110 -5.86 -6.02 3.03
C HIS A 110 -4.89 -6.74 3.97
N ALA A 111 -4.42 -7.92 3.59
CA ALA A 111 -3.47 -8.68 4.40
C ALA A 111 -2.09 -8.02 4.48
N HIS A 112 -1.61 -7.48 3.37
CA HIS A 112 -0.34 -6.76 3.29
C HIS A 112 -0.34 -5.53 4.19
N LEU A 113 -1.41 -4.74 4.10
CA LEU A 113 -1.62 -3.56 4.90
C LEU A 113 -1.62 -3.85 6.40
N ALA A 114 -2.44 -4.82 6.81
CA ALA A 114 -2.59 -5.21 8.21
C ALA A 114 -1.31 -5.81 8.82
N THR A 115 -0.28 -6.08 8.01
CA THR A 115 0.95 -6.74 8.47
C THR A 115 2.22 -5.96 8.10
N ALA A 116 2.63 -5.97 6.84
CA ALA A 116 3.88 -5.41 6.37
C ALA A 116 3.91 -3.88 6.49
N ASP A 117 2.85 -3.21 6.04
CA ASP A 117 2.78 -1.75 5.99
C ASP A 117 2.56 -1.17 7.38
N THR A 118 1.71 -1.81 8.20
CA THR A 118 1.56 -1.47 9.62
C THR A 118 2.88 -1.56 10.37
N ALA A 119 3.69 -2.58 10.11
CA ALA A 119 5.01 -2.70 10.73
C ALA A 119 5.99 -1.59 10.28
N LEU A 120 5.98 -1.24 8.99
CA LEU A 120 6.77 -0.14 8.43
C LEU A 120 6.34 1.20 9.02
N ALA A 121 5.04 1.45 9.09
CA ALA A 121 4.41 2.61 9.71
C ALA A 121 4.90 2.85 11.15
N ILE A 122 4.90 1.81 11.99
CA ILE A 122 5.41 1.88 13.36
C ILE A 122 6.92 2.17 13.37
N ALA A 123 7.70 1.51 12.50
CA ALA A 123 9.13 1.73 12.41
C ALA A 123 9.49 3.17 12.02
N LEU A 124 8.77 3.76 11.06
CA LEU A 124 8.91 5.16 10.65
C LEU A 124 8.61 6.13 11.79
N GLN A 125 7.57 5.87 12.58
CA GLN A 125 7.27 6.70 13.76
C GLN A 125 8.38 6.63 14.82
N VAL A 126 8.93 5.43 15.08
CA VAL A 126 10.04 5.25 16.02
C VAL A 126 11.30 5.96 15.51
N ALA A 127 11.64 5.80 14.23
CA ALA A 127 12.76 6.48 13.60
C ALA A 127 12.59 8.02 13.66
N GLY A 128 11.41 8.54 13.34
CA GLY A 128 11.12 9.98 13.43
C GLY A 128 11.25 10.53 14.84
N ARG A 129 10.83 9.77 15.87
CA ARG A 129 11.03 10.16 17.28
C ARG A 129 12.49 10.16 17.69
N ALA A 130 13.27 9.17 17.29
CA ALA A 130 14.71 9.11 17.61
C ALA A 130 15.48 10.32 17.03
N HIS A 131 15.13 10.73 15.81
CA HIS A 131 15.68 11.94 15.19
C HIS A 131 15.19 13.23 15.86
N GLY A 132 13.96 13.26 16.39
CA GLY A 132 13.41 14.41 17.13
C GLY A 132 13.95 14.57 18.55
N THR A 133 14.32 13.49 19.24
CA THR A 133 14.82 13.52 20.63
C THR A 133 16.30 13.90 20.74
N ALA A 134 17.08 13.75 19.67
CA ALA A 134 18.50 14.11 19.66
C ALA A 134 18.76 15.63 19.79
N ALA A 135 17.75 16.48 19.59
CA ALA A 135 17.85 17.93 19.73
C ALA A 135 17.57 18.47 21.16
N GLY A 136 17.31 17.60 22.14
CA GLY A 136 16.76 17.99 23.45
C GLY A 136 17.60 17.71 24.70
N GLN A 137 18.85 17.24 24.59
CA GLN A 137 19.69 16.97 25.77
C GLN A 137 20.89 17.93 25.88
N GLU A 138 20.63 19.14 26.40
CA GLU A 138 21.63 19.86 27.18
C GLU A 138 21.43 19.51 28.67
N VAL A 139 22.46 18.99 29.32
CA VAL A 139 22.56 18.75 30.77
C VAL A 139 23.94 19.22 31.21
N PRO A 140 24.16 19.71 32.44
CA PRO A 140 23.50 20.81 33.16
C PRO A 140 24.52 21.93 33.49
N ALA A 141 24.10 23.18 33.61
CA ALA A 141 24.97 24.20 34.22
C ALA A 141 24.96 24.03 35.75
N ALA A 142 25.88 23.21 36.25
CA ALA A 142 26.38 23.38 37.60
C ALA A 142 27.23 24.65 37.64
N VAL A 143 26.84 25.63 38.48
CA VAL A 143 27.81 26.59 39.00
C VAL A 143 27.39 27.07 40.39
N ASN A 144 28.39 27.05 41.27
CA ASN A 144 28.50 27.47 42.68
C ASN A 144 27.39 28.33 43.29
#